data_AF-A0AAE1EUH1-F1
#
_entry.id   AF-A0AAE1EUH1-F1
#
_cell.length_a   1.000
_cell.length_b   1.000
_cell.length_c   1.000
_cell.angle_alpha   90.00
_cell.angle_beta   90.00
_cell.angle_gamma   90.00
#
_symmetry.space_group_name_H-M   'P 1'
#
loop_
_entity.id
_entity.type
_entity.pdbx_description
1 polymer ?
#
loop_
_entity_poly.entity_id
_entity_poly.type
_entity_poly.pdbx_seq_one_letter_code
_entity_poly.pdbx_strand_id
1 'polypeptide(L)'
;MWSPLDGAPMYRSTMSKERFAFLLRALRFDDRSTRQERVKEDRLAPIRPLWNEVVKKCQECYEPGPHLTVDEQLLAFRGRCAFRMYIPNKPAKYGLKIVMMCDVDSHYMCNAIPYLGKGTVELSKDKTLGEVLTTEVTGVVAG
;
A
#
# COMPACT_ATOMS: atom_id res chain seq x y z
N MET A 1 -14.50 -20.52 -8.48
CA MET A 1 -14.68 -20.21 -7.05
C MET A 1 -16.04 -20.66 -6.52
N TRP A 2 -17.17 -20.09 -6.94
CA TRP A 2 -18.51 -20.50 -6.46
C TRP A 2 -19.17 -21.69 -7.22
N SER A 3 -18.49 -22.29 -8.22
CA SER A 3 -19.04 -23.42 -9.02
C SER A 3 -19.41 -24.62 -8.13
N PRO A 4 -20.66 -25.13 -8.19
CA PRO A 4 -21.07 -26.34 -7.46
C PRO A 4 -20.18 -27.56 -7.70
N LEU A 5 -19.67 -27.71 -8.93
CA LEU A 5 -18.92 -28.88 -9.39
C LEU A 5 -17.41 -28.77 -9.07
N ASP A 6 -16.81 -27.63 -9.41
CA ASP A 6 -15.34 -27.46 -9.41
C ASP A 6 -14.86 -26.41 -8.39
N GLY A 7 -15.78 -25.77 -7.68
CA GLY A 7 -15.48 -24.74 -6.69
C GLY A 7 -15.37 -25.33 -5.29
N ALA A 8 -14.35 -24.92 -4.55
CA ALA A 8 -14.19 -25.32 -3.15
C ALA A 8 -15.47 -25.01 -2.35
N PRO A 9 -16.04 -25.99 -1.62
CA PRO A 9 -17.31 -25.80 -0.90
C PRO A 9 -17.30 -24.63 0.07
N MET A 10 -16.12 -24.31 0.66
CA MET A 10 -15.94 -23.22 1.61
C MET A 10 -16.51 -21.88 1.12
N TYR A 11 -16.39 -21.55 -0.16
CA TYR A 11 -16.87 -20.26 -0.68
C TYR A 11 -18.38 -20.15 -0.60
N ARG A 12 -19.11 -21.23 -0.93
CA ARG A 12 -20.58 -21.27 -0.85
C ARG A 12 -21.06 -21.38 0.59
N SER A 13 -20.31 -22.07 1.45
CA SER A 13 -20.63 -22.18 2.87
C SER A 13 -20.41 -20.87 3.63
N THR A 14 -19.52 -19.99 3.16
CA THR A 14 -19.30 -18.66 3.77
C THR A 14 -20.34 -17.64 3.34
N MET A 15 -20.55 -17.45 2.03
CA MET A 15 -21.56 -16.51 1.50
C MET A 15 -21.90 -16.78 0.04
N SER A 16 -23.03 -16.27 -0.46
CA SER A 16 -23.34 -16.36 -1.89
C SER A 16 -22.40 -15.50 -2.75
N LYS A 17 -22.28 -15.86 -4.03
CA LYS A 17 -21.51 -15.09 -5.02
C LYS A 17 -22.05 -13.67 -5.15
N GLU A 18 -23.38 -13.54 -5.11
CA GLU A 18 -24.10 -12.28 -5.25
C GLU A 18 -23.81 -11.37 -4.06
N ARG A 19 -23.80 -11.91 -2.83
CA ARG A 19 -23.47 -11.17 -1.63
C ARG A 19 -22.02 -10.70 -1.64
N PHE A 20 -21.08 -11.58 -2.01
CA PHE A 20 -19.67 -11.21 -2.15
C PHE A 20 -19.48 -10.07 -3.16
N ALA A 21 -20.07 -10.18 -4.35
CA ALA A 21 -19.99 -9.17 -5.40
C ALA A 21 -20.65 -7.84 -5.02
N PHE A 22 -21.72 -7.87 -4.22
CA PHE A 22 -22.34 -6.66 -3.67
C PHE A 22 -21.40 -5.96 -2.68
N LEU A 23 -20.88 -6.71 -1.70
CA LEU A 23 -19.98 -6.18 -0.67
C LEU A 23 -18.69 -5.62 -1.27
N LEU A 24 -18.08 -6.35 -2.22
CA LEU A 24 -16.85 -5.93 -2.89
C LEU A 24 -17.00 -4.57 -3.59
N ARG A 25 -18.17 -4.25 -4.16
CA ARG A 25 -18.45 -2.96 -4.81
C ARG A 25 -18.74 -1.83 -3.81
N ALA A 26 -19.25 -2.19 -2.64
CA ALA A 26 -19.72 -1.24 -1.61
C ALA A 26 -18.65 -0.89 -0.56
N LEU A 27 -17.54 -1.63 -0.48
CA LEU A 27 -16.50 -1.42 0.54
C LEU A 27 -15.87 -0.03 0.45
N ARG A 28 -15.80 0.70 1.57
CA ARG A 28 -15.21 2.04 1.70
C ARG A 28 -14.40 2.10 3.00
N PHE A 29 -13.35 2.92 3.01
CA PHE A 29 -12.42 3.04 4.14
C PHE A 29 -12.28 4.48 4.66
N ASP A 30 -13.23 5.34 4.27
CA ASP A 30 -13.23 6.74 4.65
C ASP A 30 -14.64 7.34 4.60
N ASP A 31 -14.79 8.51 5.22
CA ASP A 31 -16.01 9.31 5.11
C ASP A 31 -16.06 10.04 3.76
N ARG A 32 -17.12 9.75 3.00
CA ARG A 32 -17.40 10.39 1.71
C ARG A 32 -17.64 11.89 1.85
N SER A 33 -18.22 12.35 2.96
CA SER A 33 -18.63 13.75 3.14
C SER A 33 -17.43 14.70 3.12
N THR A 34 -16.29 14.27 3.66
CA THR A 34 -15.05 15.06 3.75
C THR A 34 -14.03 14.76 2.65
N ARG A 35 -14.25 13.70 1.85
CA ARG A 35 -13.26 13.18 0.90
C ARG A 35 -12.81 14.23 -0.12
N GLN A 36 -13.72 15.04 -0.64
CA GLN A 36 -13.41 16.01 -1.71
C GLN A 36 -12.40 17.07 -1.27
N GLU A 37 -12.42 17.49 0.00
CA GLU A 37 -11.44 18.43 0.52
C GLU A 37 -10.12 17.72 0.80
N ARG A 38 -10.15 16.56 1.48
CA ARG A 38 -8.93 15.82 1.83
C ARG A 38 -8.08 15.39 0.61
N VAL A 39 -8.71 15.05 -0.52
CA VAL A 39 -7.96 14.63 -1.74
C VAL A 39 -7.18 15.76 -2.40
N LYS A 40 -7.47 17.04 -2.08
CA LYS A 40 -6.70 18.19 -2.58
C LYS A 40 -5.30 18.21 -1.98
N GLU A 41 -5.15 17.72 -0.75
CA GLU A 41 -3.89 17.68 -0.01
C GLU A 41 -3.26 16.28 -0.08
N ASP A 42 -4.07 15.23 0.12
CA ASP A 42 -3.62 13.84 0.15
C ASP A 42 -4.36 12.98 -0.86
N ARG A 43 -3.69 12.63 -1.96
CA ARG A 43 -4.27 11.74 -2.99
C ARG A 43 -4.58 10.33 -2.46
N LEU A 44 -4.03 9.92 -1.32
CA LEU A 44 -4.33 8.65 -0.65
C LEU A 44 -5.50 8.76 0.36
N ALA A 45 -6.12 9.93 0.50
CA ALA A 45 -7.20 10.19 1.45
C ALA A 45 -8.29 9.09 1.54
N PRO A 46 -8.73 8.41 0.45
CA PRO A 46 -9.73 7.35 0.54
C PRO A 46 -9.34 6.12 1.37
N ILE A 47 -8.05 5.91 1.61
CA ILE A 47 -7.54 4.77 2.40
C ILE A 47 -6.54 5.19 3.48
N ARG A 48 -6.20 6.49 3.58
CA ARG A 48 -5.17 7.00 4.50
C ARG A 48 -5.33 6.53 5.95
N PRO A 49 -6.52 6.57 6.58
CA PRO A 49 -6.67 6.12 7.97
C PRO A 49 -6.31 4.64 8.14
N LEU A 50 -6.81 3.79 7.24
CA LEU A 50 -6.50 2.36 7.26
C LEU A 50 -5.01 2.09 7.00
N TRP A 51 -4.42 2.79 6.03
CA TRP A 51 -2.99 2.64 5.73
C TRP A 51 -2.12 2.95 6.94
N ASN A 52 -2.38 4.08 7.60
CA ASN A 52 -1.63 4.50 8.78
C ASN A 52 -1.78 3.49 9.92
N GLU A 53 -2.99 2.95 10.14
CA GLU A 53 -3.21 1.95 11.19
C GLU A 53 -2.47 0.64 10.89
N VAL A 54 -2.48 0.16 9.64
CA VAL A 54 -1.76 -1.05 9.25
C VAL A 54 -0.25 -0.87 9.44
N VAL A 55 0.33 0.22 8.94
CA VAL A 55 1.76 0.50 9.08
C VAL A 55 2.16 0.65 10.54
N LYS A 56 1.36 1.36 11.34
CA LYS A 56 1.58 1.50 12.77
C LYS A 56 1.57 0.13 13.47
N LYS A 57 0.62 -0.75 13.15
CA LYS A 57 0.56 -2.09 13.73
C LYS A 57 1.76 -2.95 13.33
N CYS A 58 2.25 -2.82 12.09
CA CYS A 58 3.48 -3.48 11.68
C CYS A 58 4.69 -3.03 12.54
N GLN A 59 4.79 -1.74 12.84
CA GLN A 59 5.86 -1.20 13.69
C GLN A 59 5.74 -1.63 15.16
N GLU A 60 4.53 -1.70 15.70
CA GLU A 60 4.29 -2.05 17.11
C GLU A 60 4.43 -3.56 17.40
N CYS A 61 4.23 -4.42 16.41
CA CYS A 61 4.13 -5.87 16.62
C CYS A 61 5.43 -6.65 16.36
N TYR A 62 6.51 -5.98 15.97
CA TYR A 62 7.75 -6.65 15.61
C TYR A 62 8.98 -5.76 15.86
N GLU A 63 10.00 -6.33 16.50
CA GLU A 63 11.30 -5.70 16.67
C GLU A 63 12.25 -6.23 15.57
N PRO A 64 12.75 -5.36 14.67
CA PRO A 64 13.61 -5.80 13.57
C PRO A 64 14.98 -6.31 14.03
N GLY A 65 15.56 -7.21 13.24
CA GLY A 65 16.95 -7.63 13.40
C GLY A 65 17.95 -6.56 12.94
N PRO A 66 19.25 -6.87 13.02
CA PRO A 66 20.32 -5.92 12.68
C PRO A 66 20.42 -5.61 11.18
N HIS A 67 19.76 -6.39 10.31
CA HIS A 67 19.84 -6.24 8.86
C HIS A 67 18.47 -5.91 8.28
N LEU A 68 18.38 -4.72 7.69
CA LEU A 68 17.18 -4.21 7.03
C LEU A 68 17.47 -3.95 5.56
N THR A 69 16.45 -4.11 4.72
CA THR A 69 16.51 -3.77 3.30
C THR A 69 15.39 -2.81 2.93
N VAL A 70 15.69 -1.87 2.02
CA VAL A 70 14.72 -0.93 1.46
C VAL A 70 14.62 -1.16 -0.03
N ASP A 71 13.41 -1.43 -0.51
CA ASP A 71 13.15 -1.62 -1.95
C ASP A 71 11.72 -1.18 -2.32
N GLU A 72 11.42 -1.17 -3.61
CA GLU A 72 10.14 -0.83 -4.19
C GLU A 72 9.30 -2.05 -4.57
N GLN A 73 8.08 -2.11 -4.02
CA GLN A 73 7.02 -2.97 -4.50
C GLN A 73 6.10 -2.22 -5.46
N LEU A 74 5.73 -2.87 -6.57
CA LEU A 74 4.76 -2.35 -7.52
C LEU A 74 3.47 -3.17 -7.46
N LEU A 75 2.44 -2.62 -6.83
CA LEU A 75 1.12 -3.25 -6.76
C LEU A 75 0.41 -3.12 -8.10
N ALA A 76 0.28 -4.23 -8.84
CA ALA A 76 -0.29 -4.25 -10.17
C ALA A 76 -1.70 -3.64 -10.21
N PHE A 77 -1.87 -2.56 -10.97
CA PHE A 77 -3.15 -1.87 -11.09
C PHE A 77 -3.24 -1.12 -12.42
N ARG A 78 -4.30 -1.38 -13.19
CA ARG A 78 -4.54 -0.76 -14.51
C ARG A 78 -5.71 0.22 -14.53
N GLY A 79 -6.47 0.34 -13.45
CA GLY A 79 -7.57 1.30 -13.37
C GLY A 79 -7.10 2.77 -13.37
N ARG A 80 -8.07 3.69 -13.34
CA ARG A 80 -7.80 5.13 -13.22
C ARG A 80 -7.38 5.45 -11.78
N CYS A 81 -6.13 5.85 -11.60
CA CYS A 81 -5.59 6.33 -10.34
C CYS A 81 -4.56 7.43 -10.64
N ALA A 82 -4.64 8.54 -9.91
CA ALA A 82 -3.84 9.74 -10.16
C ALA A 82 -2.32 9.56 -9.92
N PHE A 83 -1.93 8.46 -9.26
CA PHE A 83 -0.55 8.15 -8.92
C PHE A 83 -0.12 6.76 -9.41
N ARG A 84 -0.83 6.21 -10.41
CA ARG A 84 -0.40 5.00 -11.10
C ARG A 84 0.90 5.28 -11.85
N MET A 85 1.89 4.41 -11.65
CA MET A 85 3.20 4.50 -12.29
C MET A 85 3.36 3.47 -13.41
N TYR A 86 4.26 3.77 -14.35
CA TYR A 86 4.75 2.82 -15.34
C TYR A 86 6.23 2.51 -15.05
N ILE A 87 6.56 1.24 -14.82
CA ILE A 87 7.93 0.77 -14.58
C ILE A 87 8.24 -0.34 -15.60
N PRO A 88 9.01 -0.07 -16.66
CA PRO A 88 9.20 -1.00 -17.79
C PRO A 88 9.74 -2.37 -17.40
N ASN A 89 10.61 -2.41 -16.38
CA ASN A 89 11.38 -3.57 -16.00
C ASN A 89 10.68 -4.47 -14.95
N LYS A 90 9.50 -4.09 -14.44
CA LYS A 90 8.73 -4.92 -13.50
C LYS A 90 7.75 -5.83 -14.28
N PRO A 91 7.46 -7.07 -13.82
CA PRO A 91 6.58 -8.00 -14.51
C PRO A 91 5.20 -7.41 -14.84
N ALA A 92 4.60 -6.72 -13.87
CA ALA A 92 3.45 -5.86 -14.09
C ALA A 92 3.95 -4.44 -14.35
N LYS A 93 3.91 -3.97 -15.60
CA LYS A 93 4.47 -2.65 -15.96
C LYS A 93 3.70 -1.46 -15.37
N TYR A 94 2.44 -1.63 -14.98
CA TYR A 94 1.60 -0.56 -14.44
C TYR A 94 1.10 -0.92 -13.04
N GLY A 95 1.23 0.02 -12.10
CA GLY A 95 0.80 -0.21 -10.74
C GLY A 95 0.95 0.97 -9.80
N LEU A 96 0.71 0.73 -8.52
CA LEU A 96 0.94 1.68 -7.43
C LEU A 96 2.30 1.34 -6.80
N LYS A 97 3.22 2.30 -6.81
CA LYS A 97 4.56 2.10 -6.24
C LYS A 97 4.50 2.32 -4.72
N ILE A 98 5.07 1.40 -3.96
CA ILE A 98 5.21 1.46 -2.52
C ILE A 98 6.69 1.22 -2.20
N VAL A 99 7.31 2.13 -1.46
CA VAL A 99 8.67 1.92 -0.92
C VAL A 99 8.51 1.32 0.46
N MET A 100 9.22 0.21 0.72
CA MET A 100 9.07 -0.55 1.96
C MET A 100 10.43 -0.85 2.56
N MET A 101 10.47 -0.87 3.89
CA MET A 101 11.59 -1.38 4.67
C MET A 101 11.19 -2.71 5.27
N CYS A 102 11.99 -3.74 5.01
CA CYS A 102 11.76 -5.08 5.52
C CYS A 102 12.99 -5.62 6.25
N ASP A 103 12.73 -6.44 7.26
CA ASP A 103 13.75 -7.25 7.91
C ASP A 103 14.24 -8.34 6.95
N VAL A 104 15.56 -8.53 6.88
CA VAL A 104 16.18 -9.42 5.90
C VAL A 104 15.90 -10.88 6.20
N ASP A 105 15.94 -11.28 7.47
CA ASP A 105 15.89 -12.68 7.88
C ASP A 105 14.44 -13.21 7.96
N SER A 106 13.52 -12.40 8.49
CA SER A 106 12.10 -12.77 8.64
C SER A 106 11.24 -12.36 7.46
N HIS A 107 11.74 -11.48 6.59
CA HIS A 107 10.98 -10.83 5.53
C HIS A 107 9.79 -9.98 6.04
N TYR A 108 9.79 -9.62 7.32
CA TYR A 108 8.74 -8.82 7.93
C TYR A 108 8.75 -7.38 7.41
N MET A 109 7.58 -6.83 7.08
CA MET A 109 7.45 -5.42 6.69
C MET A 109 7.49 -4.52 7.93
N CYS A 110 8.61 -3.82 8.13
CA CYS A 110 8.78 -2.92 9.26
C CYS A 110 8.14 -1.54 9.01
N ASN A 111 8.21 -1.03 7.76
CA ASN A 111 7.61 0.25 7.40
C ASN A 111 7.30 0.33 5.90
N ALA A 112 6.37 1.20 5.50
CA ALA A 112 6.06 1.42 4.09
C ALA A 112 5.46 2.81 3.79
N ILE A 113 5.84 3.36 2.63
CA ILE A 113 5.37 4.66 2.13
C ILE A 113 4.87 4.49 0.69
N PRO A 114 3.57 4.73 0.41
CA PRO A 114 3.05 4.78 -0.94
C PRO A 114 3.59 5.99 -1.68
N TYR A 115 4.16 5.79 -2.85
CA TYR A 115 4.62 6.88 -3.69
C TYR A 115 3.46 7.44 -4.51
N LEU A 116 3.07 8.68 -4.21
CA LEU A 116 1.93 9.34 -4.83
C LEU A 116 2.34 10.18 -6.06
N GLY A 117 3.61 10.22 -6.44
CA GLY A 117 4.14 11.12 -7.48
C GLY A 117 4.74 12.40 -6.90
N LYS A 118 4.79 13.47 -7.70
CA LYS A 118 5.29 14.78 -7.26
C LYS A 118 4.51 15.26 -6.02
N GLY A 119 5.21 15.73 -4.99
CA GLY A 119 4.63 16.17 -3.73
C GLY A 119 4.42 15.06 -2.69
N THR A 120 4.90 13.83 -2.92
CA THR A 120 4.89 12.78 -1.88
C THR A 120 5.85 13.12 -0.73
N VAL A 121 7.01 13.66 -1.09
CA VAL A 121 8.07 14.09 -0.15
C VAL A 121 8.59 15.44 -0.60
N GLU A 122 9.07 16.24 0.35
CA GLU A 122 9.81 17.46 0.05
C GLU A 122 11.21 17.09 -0.43
N LEU A 123 11.56 17.53 -1.64
CA LEU A 123 12.88 17.30 -2.22
C LEU A 123 13.76 18.52 -1.96
N SER A 124 14.88 18.32 -1.25
CA SER A 124 15.94 19.31 -1.17
C SER A 124 16.79 19.30 -2.44
N LYS A 125 17.51 20.39 -2.75
CA LYS A 125 18.30 20.51 -3.99
C LYS A 125 19.48 19.54 -4.06
N ASP A 126 19.90 19.04 -2.91
CA ASP A 126 21.09 18.21 -2.68
C ASP A 126 20.79 16.71 -2.59
N LYS A 127 19.51 16.30 -2.53
CA LYS A 127 19.14 14.89 -2.37
C LYS A 127 18.30 14.38 -3.53
N THR A 128 18.56 13.14 -3.92
CA THR A 128 17.74 12.36 -4.84
C THR A 128 16.45 11.89 -4.16
N LEU A 129 15.44 11.57 -4.97
CA LEU A 129 14.19 10.98 -4.47
C LEU A 129 14.42 9.67 -3.70
N GLY A 130 15.39 8.87 -4.14
CA GLY A 130 15.77 7.62 -3.46
C GLY A 130 16.28 7.89 -2.06
N GLU A 131 17.22 8.81 -1.89
CA GLU A 131 17.79 9.17 -0.58
C GLU A 131 16.73 9.70 0.39
N VAL A 132 15.82 10.55 -0.08
CA VAL A 132 14.73 11.08 0.76
C VAL A 132 13.79 9.95 1.18
N LEU A 133 13.30 9.13 0.24
CA LEU A 133 12.39 8.03 0.56
C LEU A 133 13.03 6.98 1.47
N THR A 134 14.31 6.68 1.27
CA THR A 134 15.07 5.78 2.16
C THR A 134 15.16 6.37 3.56
N THR A 135 15.51 7.66 3.69
CA THR A 135 15.56 8.33 4.99
C THR A 135 14.21 8.26 5.71
N GLU A 136 13.13 8.64 5.01
CA GLU A 136 11.76 8.63 5.56
C GLU A 136 11.32 7.23 6.01
N VAL A 137 11.54 6.20 5.20
CA VAL A 137 11.08 4.83 5.54
C VAL A 137 11.92 4.22 6.68
N THR A 138 13.19 4.63 6.83
CA THR A 138 14.08 4.18 7.92
C THR A 138 13.93 4.99 9.21
N GLY A 139 13.21 6.13 9.19
CA GLY A 139 13.08 7.01 10.36
C GLY A 139 12.46 6.37 11.61
N VAL A 140 11.82 5.20 11.46
CA VAL A 140 11.15 4.48 12.56
C VAL A 140 12.08 3.58 13.38
N VAL A 141 13.28 3.29 12.89
CA VAL A 141 14.31 2.48 13.58
C VAL A 141 15.50 3.31 14.06
N ALA A 142 15.52 4.62 13.77
CA ALA A 142 16.61 5.52 14.11
C ALA A 142 16.47 6.18 15.50
N GLY A 143 15.60 5.64 16.37
CA GLY A 143 15.29 6.16 17.71
C GLY A 143 15.63 5.17 18.81
#